data_AF-A0AAD7MA54-F1
#
_entry.id   AF-A0AAD7MA54-F1
#
_cell.length_a   1.000
_cell.length_b   1.000
_cell.length_c   1.000
_cell.angle_alpha   90.00
_cell.angle_beta   90.00
_cell.angle_gamma   90.00
#
_symmetry.space_group_name_H-M   'P 1'
#
loop_
_entity.id
_entity.type
_entity.pdbx_description
1 polymer ?
#
loop_
_entity_poly.entity_id
_entity_poly.type
_entity_poly.pdbx_seq_one_letter_code
_entity_poly.pdbx_strand_id
1 'polypeptide(L)'
;MASHVFTATAFLPIAAPPEKVFALLVDRSTFPTWNTFIPRADLVSPVPTSTAPDDGKIKVGQKLYFHVRARVFGAVRTIPGASGSLKEVNVLSTPDDAGDERGIWRVGWKEAGMPDWLFRAVRINEVLAKEDAHIVRLRRLTGRWRTS
;
A
#
# COMPACT_ATOMS: atom_id res chain seq x y z
N MET A 1 8.73 -29.72 -0.16
CA MET A 1 9.42 -28.47 -0.56
C MET A 1 9.11 -27.39 0.46
N ALA A 2 10.13 -26.75 1.04
CA ALA A 2 9.98 -25.70 2.05
C ALA A 2 9.38 -24.43 1.44
N SER A 3 8.37 -23.84 2.10
CA SER A 3 7.89 -22.49 1.79
C SER A 3 8.78 -21.48 2.51
N HIS A 4 9.60 -20.75 1.76
CA HIS A 4 10.38 -19.64 2.31
C HIS A 4 9.53 -18.37 2.24
N VAL A 5 9.16 -17.86 3.42
CA VAL A 5 8.46 -16.57 3.59
C VAL A 5 9.45 -15.60 4.21
N PHE A 6 9.67 -14.47 3.54
CA PHE A 6 10.40 -13.33 4.06
C PHE A 6 9.40 -12.29 4.57
N THR A 7 9.55 -11.90 5.83
CA THR A 7 8.73 -10.87 6.47
C THR A 7 9.63 -9.75 6.94
N ALA A 8 9.38 -8.54 6.44
CA ALA A 8 10.00 -7.32 6.94
C ALA A 8 8.95 -6.48 7.66
N THR A 9 9.24 -6.07 8.90
CA THR A 9 8.39 -5.17 9.67
C THR A 9 9.21 -3.96 10.09
N ALA A 10 8.63 -2.77 9.96
CA ALA A 10 9.21 -1.52 10.42
C ALA A 10 8.17 -0.73 11.22
N PHE A 11 8.64 0.07 12.16
CA PHE A 11 7.80 0.90 13.02
C PHE A 11 8.37 2.30 13.03
N LEU A 12 7.49 3.30 12.90
CA LEU A 12 7.87 4.70 12.93
C LEU A 12 6.87 5.50 13.77
N PRO A 13 7.30 6.16 14.87
CA PRO A 13 6.45 7.11 15.57
C PRO A 13 6.26 8.36 14.72
N ILE A 14 5.01 8.82 14.62
CA ILE A 14 4.62 10.03 13.90
C ILE A 14 3.82 10.91 14.86
N ALA A 15 4.27 12.15 15.02
CA ALA A 15 3.58 13.17 15.79
C ALA A 15 2.45 13.83 14.96
N ALA A 16 1.45 13.04 14.56
CA ALA A 16 0.27 13.52 13.83
C ALA A 16 -0.94 12.61 14.08
N PRO A 17 -2.18 13.15 14.10
CA PRO A 17 -3.38 12.35 14.30
C PRO A 17 -3.47 11.18 13.31
N PRO A 18 -3.87 9.98 13.75
CA PRO A 18 -3.82 8.77 12.94
C PRO A 18 -4.79 8.83 11.76
N GLU A 19 -5.92 9.52 11.89
CA GLU A 19 -6.88 9.76 10.82
C GLU A 19 -6.24 10.58 9.70
N LYS A 20 -5.43 11.58 10.06
CA LYS A 20 -4.71 12.42 9.11
C LYS A 20 -3.64 11.63 8.36
N VAL A 21 -2.89 10.80 9.08
CA VAL A 21 -1.89 9.91 8.47
C VAL A 21 -2.57 8.92 7.53
N PHE A 22 -3.67 8.31 7.95
CA PHE A 22 -4.43 7.37 7.13
C PHE A 22 -5.03 8.03 5.89
N ALA A 23 -5.59 9.23 6.01
CA ALA A 23 -6.11 9.99 4.89
C ALA A 23 -5.04 10.24 3.81
N LEU A 24 -3.80 10.57 4.21
CA LEU A 24 -2.67 10.73 3.28
C LEU A 24 -2.26 9.41 2.60
N LEU A 25 -2.39 8.28 3.29
CA LEU A 25 -2.05 6.96 2.73
C LEU A 25 -3.08 6.48 1.70
N VAL A 26 -4.34 6.89 1.84
CA VAL A 26 -5.46 6.47 0.97
C VAL A 26 -5.70 7.47 -0.17
N ASP A 27 -5.22 8.71 -0.05
CA ASP A 27 -5.33 9.74 -1.08
C ASP A 27 -4.09 9.79 -1.99
N ARG A 28 -4.24 9.24 -3.19
CA ARG A 28 -3.18 9.20 -4.22
C ARG A 28 -2.80 10.58 -4.76
N SER A 29 -3.66 11.59 -4.63
CA SER A 29 -3.35 12.96 -5.06
C SER A 29 -2.27 13.61 -4.19
N THR A 30 -2.10 13.15 -2.94
CA THR A 30 -1.15 13.70 -1.97
C THR A 30 0.25 13.10 -2.09
N PHE A 31 0.39 11.97 -2.79
CA PHE A 31 1.64 11.22 -2.89
C PHE A 31 2.83 12.04 -3.39
N PRO A 32 2.71 12.94 -4.40
CA PRO A 32 3.85 13.74 -4.85
C PRO A 32 4.47 14.60 -3.74
N THR A 33 3.69 14.99 -2.73
CA THR A 33 4.11 15.91 -1.66
C THR A 33 4.96 15.21 -0.62
N TRP A 34 4.64 13.96 -0.25
CA TRP A 34 5.30 13.25 0.86
C TRP A 34 6.04 11.98 0.45
N ASN A 35 5.72 11.40 -0.71
CA ASN A 35 6.27 10.13 -1.18
C ASN A 35 7.14 10.34 -2.43
N THR A 36 8.42 10.66 -2.22
CA THR A 36 9.38 10.85 -3.33
C THR A 36 9.69 9.57 -4.08
N PHE A 37 9.46 8.41 -3.47
CA PHE A 37 9.68 7.09 -4.07
C PHE A 37 8.53 6.68 -5.01
N ILE A 38 7.29 6.95 -4.63
CA ILE A 38 6.08 6.73 -5.46
C ILE A 38 5.30 8.04 -5.49
N PRO A 39 5.71 9.01 -6.31
CA PRO A 39 5.01 10.29 -6.39
C PRO A 39 3.66 10.19 -7.11
N ARG A 40 3.39 9.12 -7.86
CA ARG A 40 2.15 8.99 -8.64
C ARG A 40 1.66 7.54 -8.67
N ALA A 41 0.35 7.37 -8.53
CA ALA A 41 -0.35 6.10 -8.70
C ALA A 41 -1.56 6.30 -9.61
N ASP A 42 -1.58 5.63 -10.76
CA ASP A 42 -2.68 5.70 -11.72
C ASP A 42 -3.62 4.51 -11.59
N LEU A 43 -4.92 4.72 -11.77
CA LEU A 43 -5.90 3.64 -11.75
C LEU A 43 -5.87 2.85 -13.06
N VAL A 44 -5.76 1.53 -12.94
CA VAL A 44 -5.83 0.60 -14.07
C VAL A 44 -7.26 0.08 -14.17
N SER A 45 -7.95 0.52 -15.23
CA SER A 45 -9.31 0.14 -15.63
C SER A 45 -9.53 -1.39 -15.61
N PRO A 46 -10.75 -1.91 -15.31
CA PRO A 46 -12.05 -1.24 -15.36
C PRO A 46 -12.52 -0.69 -14.01
N VAL A 47 -12.91 0.59 -14.01
CA VAL A 47 -13.80 1.15 -12.99
C VAL A 47 -15.10 0.35 -13.06
N PRO A 48 -15.66 -0.18 -11.94
CA PRO A 48 -17.02 -0.68 -11.96
C PRO A 48 -17.97 0.50 -12.17
N THR A 49 -18.48 0.66 -13.39
CA THR A 49 -19.76 1.29 -13.80
C THR A 49 -20.19 2.59 -13.09
N SER A 50 -19.27 3.36 -12.52
CA SER A 50 -19.60 4.61 -11.84
C SER A 50 -19.08 5.75 -12.70
N THR A 51 -20.00 6.49 -13.30
CA THR A 51 -19.82 7.78 -13.99
C THR A 51 -19.31 8.89 -13.05
N ALA A 52 -18.80 8.54 -11.86
CA ALA A 52 -18.28 9.49 -10.90
C ALA A 52 -16.83 9.86 -11.24
N PRO A 53 -16.46 11.16 -11.14
CA PRO A 53 -15.08 11.59 -11.29
C PRO A 53 -14.19 10.88 -10.26
N ASP A 54 -12.96 10.56 -10.66
CA ASP A 54 -11.94 9.97 -9.80
C ASP A 54 -11.64 10.94 -8.64
N ASP A 55 -12.06 10.54 -7.45
CA ASP A 55 -11.94 11.31 -6.20
C ASP A 55 -10.51 11.30 -5.63
N GLY A 56 -9.56 10.64 -6.32
CA GLY A 56 -8.20 10.48 -5.84
C GLY A 56 -8.09 9.53 -4.65
N LYS A 57 -9.17 8.87 -4.23
CA LYS A 57 -9.16 7.97 -3.08
C LYS A 57 -9.13 6.53 -3.52
N ILE A 58 -8.35 5.76 -2.77
CA ILE A 58 -8.14 4.36 -3.06
C ILE A 58 -9.26 3.51 -2.46
N LYS A 59 -9.77 2.54 -3.24
CA LYS A 59 -10.88 1.64 -2.88
C LYS A 59 -10.44 0.18 -3.03
N VAL A 60 -10.98 -0.71 -2.18
CA VAL A 60 -10.69 -2.15 -2.23
C VAL A 60 -11.04 -2.72 -3.62
N GLY A 61 -10.18 -3.62 -4.13
CA GLY A 61 -10.35 -4.25 -5.44
C GLY A 61 -9.83 -3.42 -6.62
N GLN A 62 -9.48 -2.15 -6.42
CA GLN A 62 -8.86 -1.35 -7.47
C GLN A 62 -7.46 -1.87 -7.81
N LYS A 63 -7.07 -1.73 -9.08
CA LYS A 63 -5.70 -1.96 -9.52
C LYS A 63 -5.04 -0.62 -9.77
N LEU A 64 -3.85 -0.43 -9.21
CA LEU A 64 -3.09 0.81 -9.28
C LEU A 64 -1.73 0.55 -9.91
N TYR A 65 -1.33 1.39 -10.84
CA TYR A 65 0.00 1.41 -11.42
C TYR A 65 0.85 2.45 -10.69
N PHE A 66 1.82 2.00 -9.90
CA PHE A 66 2.72 2.90 -9.16
C PHE A 66 3.91 3.33 -10.00
N HIS A 67 4.13 4.64 -10.09
CA HIS A 67 5.28 5.24 -10.76
C HIS A 67 6.44 5.35 -9.78
N VAL A 68 7.32 4.36 -9.79
CA VAL A 68 8.47 4.31 -8.87
C VAL A 68 9.63 5.17 -9.39
N ARG A 69 10.18 6.01 -8.52
CA ARG A 69 11.41 6.78 -8.75
C ARG A 69 12.52 6.28 -7.84
N ALA A 70 13.67 5.96 -8.42
CA ALA A 70 14.86 5.55 -7.69
C ALA A 70 16.11 6.22 -8.26
N ARG A 71 17.17 6.31 -7.45
CA ARG A 71 18.48 6.76 -7.93
C ARG A 71 19.15 5.63 -8.71
N VAL A 72 19.39 5.86 -9.99
CA VAL A 72 20.12 4.94 -10.89
C VAL A 72 21.29 5.71 -11.47
N PHE A 73 22.50 5.19 -11.23
CA PHE A 73 23.76 5.84 -11.61
C PHE A 73 23.83 7.32 -11.19
N GLY A 74 23.45 7.62 -9.94
CA GLY A 74 23.53 8.98 -9.37
C GLY A 74 22.37 9.92 -9.74
N ALA A 75 21.53 9.58 -10.72
CA ALA A 75 20.38 10.40 -11.12
C ALA A 75 19.05 9.78 -10.66
N VAL A 76 18.10 10.61 -10.21
CA VAL A 76 16.73 10.16 -9.91
C VAL A 76 16.01 9.92 -11.22
N ARG A 77 15.67 8.66 -11.51
CA ARG A 77 14.93 8.25 -12.71
C ARG A 77 13.63 7.57 -12.32
N THR A 78 12.58 7.81 -13.09
CA THR A 78 11.42 6.93 -13.10
C THR A 78 11.88 5.62 -13.73
N ILE A 79 11.72 4.51 -13.03
CA ILE A 79 12.30 3.24 -13.49
C ILE A 79 11.33 2.58 -14.47
N PRO A 80 11.64 2.54 -15.78
CA PRO A 80 10.82 1.85 -16.75
C PRO A 80 10.95 0.37 -16.50
N GLY A 81 9.85 -0.34 -16.28
CA GLY A 81 9.90 -1.79 -16.11
C GLY A 81 10.70 -2.28 -14.88
N ALA A 82 10.87 -1.46 -13.83
CA ALA A 82 11.00 -2.04 -12.49
C ALA A 82 9.71 -2.81 -12.23
N SER A 83 9.69 -4.08 -12.68
CA SER A 83 8.61 -5.07 -12.60
C SER A 83 7.29 -4.47 -12.15
N GLY A 84 6.39 -4.21 -13.11
CA GLY A 84 5.12 -3.52 -12.91
C GLY A 84 4.55 -3.66 -11.51
N SER A 85 4.64 -2.60 -10.73
CA SER A 85 3.93 -2.53 -9.45
C SER A 85 2.46 -2.21 -9.72
N LEU A 86 1.85 -3.00 -10.60
CA LEU A 86 0.41 -3.16 -10.60
C LEU A 86 0.09 -3.72 -9.23
N LYS A 87 -0.57 -2.92 -8.40
CA LYS A 87 -0.98 -3.30 -7.07
C LYS A 87 -2.47 -3.42 -7.05
N GLU A 88 -2.97 -4.49 -6.45
CA GLU A 88 -4.38 -4.57 -6.13
C GLU A 88 -4.57 -4.22 -4.65
N VAL A 89 -5.53 -3.35 -4.38
CA VAL A 89 -5.93 -2.99 -3.03
C VAL A 89 -6.66 -4.17 -2.40
N ASN A 90 -6.03 -4.82 -1.43
CA ASN A 90 -6.61 -6.00 -0.79
C ASN A 90 -7.08 -5.76 0.65
N VAL A 91 -6.69 -4.65 1.27
CA VAL A 91 -7.10 -4.28 2.62
C VAL A 91 -7.36 -2.78 2.66
N LEU A 92 -8.53 -2.38 3.16
CA LEU A 92 -8.82 -1.02 3.59
C LEU A 92 -9.80 -1.15 4.75
N SER A 93 -9.39 -0.74 5.96
CA SER A 93 -10.25 -0.81 7.14
C SER A 93 -9.97 0.37 8.07
N THR A 94 -11.03 0.87 8.67
CA THR A 94 -10.98 1.84 9.77
C THR A 94 -11.27 1.13 11.10
N PRO A 95 -10.97 1.76 12.25
CA PRO A 95 -11.25 1.21 13.57
C PRO A 95 -12.72 0.84 13.80
N ASP A 96 -13.64 1.53 13.13
CA ASP A 96 -15.09 1.31 13.26
C ASP A 96 -15.58 0.09 12.46
N ASP A 97 -14.76 -0.41 11.51
CA ASP A 97 -15.10 -1.52 10.62
C ASP A 97 -14.79 -2.91 11.22
N ALA A 98 -14.00 -2.98 12.30
CA ALA A 98 -13.47 -4.25 12.82
C ALA A 98 -13.78 -4.41 14.32
N GLY A 99 -14.65 -5.36 14.65
CA GLY A 99 -15.02 -5.74 16.02
C GLY A 99 -13.90 -6.32 16.89
N ASP A 100 -12.63 -6.35 16.43
CA ASP A 100 -11.55 -7.04 17.14
C ASP A 100 -10.32 -6.20 17.53
N GLU A 101 -10.10 -4.98 17.00
CA GLU A 101 -8.96 -4.16 17.45
C GLU A 101 -9.27 -2.65 17.36
N ARG A 102 -9.73 -2.07 18.47
CA ARG A 102 -9.99 -0.62 18.57
C ARG A 102 -8.73 0.19 18.22
N GLY A 103 -8.87 1.19 17.36
CA GLY A 103 -7.84 2.20 17.10
C GLY A 103 -6.78 1.84 16.05
N ILE A 104 -7.06 0.90 15.14
CA ILE A 104 -6.15 0.53 14.04
C ILE A 104 -6.77 0.83 12.68
N TRP A 105 -6.09 1.67 11.89
CA TRP A 105 -6.39 1.87 10.48
C TRP A 105 -5.46 1.01 9.62
N ARG A 106 -5.99 0.36 8.59
CA ARG A 106 -5.20 -0.52 7.71
C ARG A 106 -5.41 -0.18 6.26
N VAL A 107 -4.31 -0.15 5.51
CA VAL A 107 -4.34 -0.14 4.05
C VAL A 107 -3.30 -1.11 3.52
N GLY A 108 -3.69 -1.94 2.56
CA GLY A 108 -2.86 -3.02 2.06
C GLY A 108 -2.95 -3.21 0.55
N TRP A 109 -1.83 -3.68 -0.01
CA TRP A 109 -1.62 -3.88 -1.43
C TRP A 109 -1.00 -5.26 -1.67
N LYS A 110 -1.50 -6.00 -2.65
CA LYS A 110 -0.83 -7.19 -3.19
C LYS A 110 -0.24 -6.89 -4.57
N GLU A 111 0.88 -7.54 -4.90
CA GLU A 111 1.37 -7.58 -6.29
C GLU A 111 0.29 -8.16 -7.21
N ALA A 112 0.11 -7.53 -8.37
CA ALA A 112 -0.72 -8.00 -9.46
C ALA A 112 0.12 -8.05 -10.75
N GLY A 113 -0.26 -8.91 -11.68
CA GLY A 113 0.42 -9.06 -12.97
C GLY A 113 1.63 -10.01 -12.98
N MET A 114 2.05 -10.53 -11.82
CA MET A 114 2.96 -11.67 -11.72
C MET A 114 2.19 -12.96 -11.47
N PRO A 115 2.56 -14.08 -12.11
CA PRO A 115 1.96 -15.37 -11.78
C PRO A 115 2.21 -15.73 -10.32
N ASP A 116 1.14 -16.21 -9.69
CA ASP A 116 1.09 -16.61 -8.29
C ASP A 116 2.15 -17.63 -7.86
N TRP A 117 2.68 -18.40 -8.80
CA TRP A 117 3.74 -19.39 -8.58
C TRP A 117 5.15 -18.77 -8.57
N LEU A 118 5.32 -17.59 -9.17
CA LEU A 118 6.62 -16.94 -9.34
C LEU A 118 6.95 -16.02 -8.15
N PHE A 119 6.05 -15.08 -7.84
CA PHE A 119 6.27 -14.11 -6.78
C PHE A 119 4.95 -13.58 -6.22
N ARG A 120 4.78 -13.67 -4.90
CA ARG A 120 3.68 -13.01 -4.19
C ARG A 120 4.25 -12.07 -3.13
N ALA A 121 3.81 -10.82 -3.16
CA ALA A 121 4.12 -9.86 -2.11
C ALA A 121 2.86 -9.11 -1.69
N VAL A 122 2.69 -8.99 -0.38
CA VAL A 122 1.65 -8.20 0.27
C VAL A 122 2.35 -7.15 1.13
N ARG A 123 1.87 -5.92 1.04
CA ARG A 123 2.26 -4.82 1.91
C ARG A 123 1.03 -4.37 2.68
N ILE A 124 1.16 -4.21 3.98
CA ILE A 124 0.14 -3.67 4.87
C ILE A 124 0.77 -2.52 5.63
N ASN A 125 0.11 -1.37 5.59
CA ASN A 125 0.41 -0.24 6.46
C ASN A 125 -0.68 -0.21 7.54
N GLU A 126 -0.29 -0.32 8.80
CA GLU A 126 -1.15 -0.23 9.97
C GLU A 126 -0.83 1.09 10.68
N VAL A 127 -1.82 1.93 10.93
CA VAL A 127 -1.68 3.15 11.73
C VAL A 127 -2.33 2.86 13.08
N LEU A 128 -1.57 3.04 14.17
CA LEU A 128 -1.99 2.73 15.52
C LEU A 128 -2.17 4.03 16.31
N ALA A 129 -3.33 4.21 16.95
CA ALA A 129 -3.49 5.22 17.98
C ALA A 129 -2.82 4.73 19.27
N LYS A 130 -1.78 5.45 19.75
CA LYS A 130 -1.19 5.24 21.08
C LYS A 130 -1.15 6.59 21.81
N GLU A 131 -1.32 6.55 23.12
CA GLU A 131 -1.65 7.69 23.99
C GLU A 131 -0.67 8.88 23.91
N ASP A 132 0.63 8.65 23.64
CA ASP A 132 1.66 9.71 23.66
C ASP A 132 2.31 10.02 22.29
N ALA A 133 2.13 9.12 21.31
CA ALA A 133 2.62 9.28 19.92
C ALA A 133 1.97 8.20 19.04
N HIS A 134 1.56 8.55 17.83
CA HIS A 134 0.95 7.58 16.93
C HIS A 134 2.03 6.75 16.24
N ILE A 135 1.83 5.44 16.14
CA ILE A 135 2.82 4.53 15.53
C ILE A 135 2.30 4.07 14.18
N VAL A 136 3.05 4.36 13.13
CA VAL A 136 2.84 3.69 11.84
C VAL A 136 3.67 2.42 11.81
N ARG A 137 2.99 1.29 11.75
CA ARG A 137 3.56 -0.03 11.57
C ARG A 137 3.46 -0.42 10.10
N LEU A 138 4.61 -0.61 9.47
CA LEU A 138 4.72 -1.09 8.10
C LEU A 138 5.05 -2.57 8.14
N ARG A 139 4.17 -3.42 7.60
CA ARG A 139 4.41 -4.85 7.45
C ARG A 139 4.48 -5.21 5.98
N ARG A 140 5.58 -5.79 5.54
CA ARG A 140 5.73 -6.38 4.21
C ARG A 140 5.92 -7.88 4.35
N LEU A 141 5.03 -8.62 3.72
CA LEU A 141 5.07 -10.07 3.62
C LEU A 141 5.39 -10.43 2.18
N THR A 142 6.47 -11.16 1.95
CA THR A 142 6.89 -11.64 0.63
C THR A 142 7.20 -13.12 0.73
N GLY A 143 6.56 -13.96 -0.08
CA GLY A 143 6.78 -15.40 0.03
C GLY A 143 5.84 -16.24 -0.82
N ARG A 144 6.16 -17.52 -0.93
CA ARG A 144 5.30 -18.52 -1.59
C ARG A 144 4.28 -19.05 -0.58
N TRP A 145 3.04 -18.57 -0.66
CA TRP A 145 1.93 -19.09 0.16
C TRP A 145 1.35 -20.36 -0.47
N ARG A 146 1.17 -21.43 0.31
CA ARG A 146 0.36 -22.58 -0.10
C ARG A 146 -1.10 -22.14 -0.11
N THR A 147 -1.77 -22.26 -1.26
CA THR A 147 -3.22 -22.41 -1.28
C THR A 147 -3.50 -23.85 -0.87
N SER A 148 -4.07 -24.05 0.31
CA SER A 148 -4.79 -25.28 0.64
C SER A 148 -6.03 -25.40 -0.24
#